data_AF-A0A1Q7X4B6-F1
#
_entry.id   AF-A0A1Q7X4B6-F1
#
_cell.length_a   1.000
_cell.length_b   1.000
_cell.length_c   1.000
_cell.angle_alpha   90.00
_cell.angle_beta   90.00
_cell.angle_gamma   90.00
#
_symmetry.space_group_name_H-M   'P 1'
#
loop_
_entity.id
_entity.type
_entity.pdbx_description
1 polymer ?
#
loop_
_entity_poly.entity_id
_entity_poly.type
_entity_poly.pdbx_seq_one_letter_code
_entity_poly.pdbx_strand_id
1 'polypeptide(L)'
;MTQLTHDRVATDAEIVAQIDEIRADLGPRSEFRDPAFLGRLARRLEASSPLGGVPIVQAFVEDLRRFGDEGRMTRTKAIVNDPDSGVILGLFDASYFPSLSLDFMSYRTLPTDPGLAEGYPSPTMPVVSKSRSEGFIARPVVALFPENHIDGTQESDDLIFYFIDKLVDRHLGTTKLLIEEIMDPDAVPLVRAASVDELNVAASWWVRMHEFHHRQGDMPLPEFLFAKRSKALAGLEELRCDVSGMMACRSDARLAADEAALASEFILVERLLRYPVEGATRPNYDAVASQVLFTFLLEDGGIEIRDGRIYLTQDFYGVLRRYLDEVAAIESLIHDHPVEAVQAELRGFAHRYVDYDEAARDYRHMPYFSAVKERLGI
;
A
#
# COMPACT_ATOMS: atom_id res chain seq x y z
N MET A 1 -44.66 30.14 16.47
CA MET A 1 -44.21 28.76 16.14
C MET A 1 -42.90 28.86 15.40
N THR A 2 -41.80 28.99 16.14
CA THR A 2 -40.45 29.02 15.57
C THR A 2 -40.03 27.56 15.48
N GLN A 3 -40.21 26.95 14.30
CA GLN A 3 -39.68 25.62 14.03
C GLN A 3 -38.16 25.74 14.07
N LEU A 4 -37.56 25.18 15.12
CA LEU A 4 -36.14 24.86 15.18
C LEU A 4 -35.82 24.03 13.93
N THR A 5 -35.24 24.67 12.90
CA THR A 5 -34.48 23.99 11.87
C THR A 5 -33.42 23.20 12.62
N HIS A 6 -33.63 21.90 12.78
CA HIS A 6 -32.54 21.01 13.14
C HIS A 6 -31.54 21.15 12.01
N ASP A 7 -30.35 21.67 12.31
CA ASP A 7 -29.22 21.63 11.39
C ASP A 7 -29.00 20.16 11.05
N ARG A 8 -29.54 19.75 9.91
CA ARG A 8 -29.43 18.38 9.43
C ARG A 8 -27.97 18.16 9.09
N VAL A 9 -27.31 17.29 9.84
CA VAL A 9 -25.94 16.84 9.54
C VAL A 9 -25.95 16.20 8.16
N ALA A 10 -25.04 16.64 7.29
CA ALA A 10 -24.83 16.07 5.96
C ALA A 10 -24.53 14.57 6.08
N THR A 11 -25.13 13.74 5.23
CA THR A 11 -24.71 12.34 5.13
C THR A 11 -23.46 12.22 4.26
N ASP A 12 -22.63 11.20 4.50
CA ASP A 12 -21.42 10.94 3.70
C ASP A 12 -21.74 10.82 2.19
N ALA A 13 -22.89 10.23 1.85
CA ALA A 13 -23.34 10.10 0.45
C ALA A 13 -23.64 11.46 -0.19
N GLU A 14 -24.24 12.40 0.54
CA GLU A 14 -24.47 13.76 0.06
C GLU A 14 -23.17 14.54 -0.13
N ILE A 15 -22.20 14.33 0.77
CA ILE A 15 -20.85 14.92 0.65
C ILE A 15 -20.15 14.38 -0.60
N VAL A 16 -20.10 13.05 -0.75
CA VAL A 16 -19.49 12.38 -1.91
C VAL A 16 -20.09 12.89 -3.22
N ALA A 17 -21.42 12.90 -3.34
CA ALA A 17 -22.09 13.36 -4.56
C ALA A 17 -21.71 14.79 -4.94
N GLN A 18 -21.64 15.71 -3.98
CA GLN A 18 -21.25 17.10 -4.27
C GLN A 18 -19.77 17.25 -4.57
N ILE A 19 -18.91 16.47 -3.91
CA ILE A 19 -17.49 16.44 -4.25
C ILE A 19 -17.30 15.94 -5.69
N ASP A 20 -17.99 14.88 -6.09
CA ASP A 20 -17.94 14.35 -7.46
C ASP A 20 -18.50 15.35 -8.49
N GLU A 21 -19.57 16.08 -8.17
CA GLU A 21 -20.08 17.17 -9.01
C GLU A 21 -19.06 18.29 -9.21
N ILE A 22 -18.32 18.67 -8.16
CA ILE A 22 -17.27 19.69 -8.22
C ILE A 22 -16.04 19.18 -8.98
N ARG A 23 -15.75 17.90 -8.82
CA ARG A 23 -14.64 17.20 -9.45
C ARG A 23 -14.83 17.08 -10.97
N ALA A 24 -16.05 16.87 -11.45
CA ALA A 24 -16.36 16.61 -12.86
C ALA A 24 -15.96 17.75 -13.81
N ASP A 25 -15.97 19.00 -13.35
CA ASP A 25 -15.55 20.19 -14.09
C ASP A 25 -14.36 20.89 -13.42
N LEU A 26 -13.59 20.15 -12.62
CA LEU A 26 -12.36 20.65 -12.01
C LEU A 26 -11.32 20.94 -13.10
N GLY A 27 -10.68 22.10 -13.00
CA GLY A 27 -9.63 22.52 -13.93
C GLY A 27 -8.41 21.58 -13.95
N PRO A 28 -7.46 21.79 -14.87
CA PRO A 28 -6.27 20.96 -14.97
C PRO A 28 -5.41 21.06 -13.69
N ARG A 29 -4.74 19.95 -13.33
CA ARG A 29 -3.86 19.88 -12.15
C ARG A 29 -2.79 20.98 -12.09
N SER A 30 -2.32 21.46 -13.24
CA SER A 30 -1.37 22.59 -13.32
C SER A 30 -1.89 23.87 -12.66
N GLU A 31 -3.21 24.02 -12.50
CA GLU A 31 -3.85 25.15 -11.83
C GLU A 31 -4.05 24.94 -10.32
N PHE A 32 -3.79 23.75 -9.76
CA PHE A 32 -4.12 23.44 -8.35
C PHE A 32 -3.35 24.29 -7.33
N ARG A 33 -2.34 25.05 -7.77
CA ARG A 33 -1.57 25.99 -6.92
C ARG A 33 -1.78 27.45 -7.33
N ASP A 34 -2.66 27.72 -8.30
CA ASP A 34 -3.00 29.07 -8.73
C ASP A 34 -3.97 29.72 -7.71
N PRO A 35 -3.64 30.90 -7.14
CA PRO A 35 -4.49 31.55 -6.14
C PRO A 35 -5.91 31.88 -6.62
N ALA A 36 -6.09 32.19 -7.90
CA ALA A 36 -7.40 32.46 -8.47
C ALA A 36 -8.22 31.18 -8.63
N PHE A 37 -7.59 30.06 -9.02
CA PHE A 37 -8.21 28.73 -9.01
C PHE A 37 -8.67 28.35 -7.60
N LEU A 38 -7.75 28.40 -6.63
CA LEU A 38 -8.02 28.05 -5.23
C LEU A 38 -9.13 28.91 -4.63
N GLY A 39 -9.12 30.21 -4.89
CA GLY A 39 -10.18 31.12 -4.45
C GLY A 39 -11.55 30.81 -5.08
N ARG A 40 -11.61 30.35 -6.34
CA ARG A 40 -12.88 29.90 -6.97
C ARG A 40 -13.37 28.61 -6.33
N LEU A 41 -12.48 27.63 -6.13
CA LEU A 41 -12.81 26.35 -5.49
C LEU A 41 -13.33 26.56 -4.06
N ALA A 42 -12.65 27.37 -3.26
CA ALA A 42 -13.06 27.70 -1.90
C ALA A 42 -14.47 28.31 -1.83
N ARG A 43 -14.80 29.27 -2.71
CA ARG A 43 -16.14 29.87 -2.78
C ARG A 43 -17.20 28.85 -3.19
N ARG A 44 -16.88 27.95 -4.13
CA ARG A 44 -17.81 26.92 -4.60
C ARG A 44 -18.13 25.92 -3.48
N LEU A 45 -17.12 25.46 -2.74
CA LEU A 45 -17.29 24.54 -1.61
C LEU A 45 -18.12 25.17 -0.49
N GLU A 46 -17.82 26.43 -0.12
CA GLU A 46 -18.55 27.16 0.93
C GLU A 46 -20.02 27.42 0.57
N ALA A 47 -20.30 27.73 -0.71
CA ALA A 47 -21.66 27.98 -1.19
C ALA A 47 -22.48 26.70 -1.42
N SER A 48 -21.85 25.53 -1.49
CA SER A 48 -22.51 24.25 -1.73
C SER A 48 -23.13 23.73 -0.44
N SER A 49 -24.44 23.43 -0.45
CA SER A 49 -25.13 22.82 0.69
C SER A 49 -25.37 21.34 0.38
N PRO A 50 -24.83 20.39 1.18
CA PRO A 50 -24.47 20.61 2.58
C PRO A 50 -22.97 20.85 2.87
N LEU A 51 -22.08 20.86 1.87
CA LEU A 51 -20.63 20.94 2.07
C LEU A 51 -20.15 22.09 2.97
N GLY A 52 -20.67 23.31 2.80
CA GLY A 52 -20.23 24.48 3.57
C GLY A 52 -20.43 24.38 5.08
N GLY A 53 -21.29 23.47 5.54
CA GLY A 53 -21.50 23.17 6.97
C GLY A 53 -20.64 22.03 7.52
N VAL A 54 -19.85 21.35 6.69
CA VAL A 54 -19.05 20.18 7.08
C VAL A 54 -17.70 20.64 7.65
N PRO A 55 -17.30 20.22 8.87
CA PRO A 55 -16.08 20.71 9.52
C PRO A 55 -14.80 20.56 8.69
N ILE A 56 -14.56 19.38 8.09
CA ILE A 56 -13.36 19.16 7.26
C ILE A 56 -13.36 20.03 6.00
N VAL A 57 -14.54 20.31 5.42
CA VAL A 57 -14.67 21.22 4.28
C VAL A 57 -14.38 22.66 4.70
N GLN A 58 -14.83 23.09 5.87
CA GLN A 58 -14.57 24.43 6.39
C GLN A 58 -13.06 24.64 6.65
N ALA A 59 -12.39 23.67 7.27
CA ALA A 59 -10.95 23.68 7.46
C ALA A 59 -10.20 23.73 6.11
N PHE A 60 -10.63 22.92 5.15
CA PHE A 60 -10.09 22.90 3.80
C PHE A 60 -10.28 24.23 3.07
N VAL A 61 -11.47 24.84 3.13
CA VAL A 61 -11.75 26.17 2.57
C VAL A 61 -10.85 27.25 3.17
N GLU A 62 -10.57 27.20 4.48
CA GLU A 62 -9.66 28.14 5.13
C GLU A 62 -8.21 27.96 4.62
N ASP A 63 -7.74 26.73 4.50
CA ASP A 63 -6.42 26.44 3.95
C ASP A 63 -6.31 26.90 2.48
N LEU A 64 -7.30 26.62 1.63
CA LEU A 64 -7.29 27.08 0.22
C LEU A 64 -7.22 28.62 0.11
N ARG A 65 -7.86 29.35 1.03
CA ARG A 65 -7.83 30.83 1.06
C ARG A 65 -6.47 31.37 1.46
N ARG A 66 -5.76 30.66 2.35
CA ARG A 66 -4.44 31.07 2.88
C ARG A 66 -3.27 30.41 2.15
N PHE A 67 -3.52 29.49 1.22
CA PHE A 67 -2.48 28.72 0.54
C PHE A 67 -1.46 29.60 -0.18
N GLY A 68 -1.86 30.75 -0.73
CA GLY A 68 -0.92 31.68 -1.37
C GLY A 68 0.11 32.30 -0.40
N ASP A 69 -0.26 32.44 0.87
CA ASP A 69 0.59 33.03 1.91
C ASP A 69 1.32 31.95 2.73
N GLU A 70 0.61 30.88 3.10
CA GLU A 70 1.11 29.80 3.99
C GLU A 70 1.72 28.64 3.19
N GLY A 71 1.18 28.31 2.02
CA GLY A 71 1.60 27.18 1.19
C GLY A 71 1.36 25.80 1.81
N ARG A 72 0.44 25.69 2.79
CA ARG A 72 0.24 24.48 3.62
C ARG A 72 -1.24 24.13 3.77
N MET A 73 -1.51 22.84 3.98
CA MET A 73 -2.85 22.29 4.28
C MET A 73 -3.02 21.99 5.79
N THR A 74 -2.52 22.87 6.66
CA THR A 74 -2.37 22.59 8.10
C THR A 74 -3.69 22.23 8.79
N ARG A 75 -4.79 22.94 8.51
CA ARG A 75 -6.07 22.71 9.21
C ARG A 75 -6.76 21.45 8.71
N THR A 76 -6.67 21.22 7.41
CA THR A 76 -7.17 20.00 6.76
C THR A 76 -6.43 18.79 7.31
N LYS A 77 -5.09 18.84 7.31
CA LYS A 77 -4.25 17.75 7.84
C LYS A 77 -4.45 17.53 9.32
N ALA A 78 -4.70 18.57 10.13
CA ALA A 78 -5.04 18.39 11.54
C ALA A 78 -6.29 17.51 11.76
N ILE A 79 -7.31 17.64 10.91
CA ILE A 79 -8.50 16.77 10.95
C ILE A 79 -8.18 15.39 10.38
N VAL A 80 -7.48 15.31 9.25
CA VAL A 80 -7.10 14.02 8.63
C VAL A 80 -6.25 13.18 9.58
N ASN A 81 -5.31 13.79 10.30
CA ASN A 81 -4.42 13.09 11.23
C ASN A 81 -5.07 12.77 12.59
N ASP A 82 -6.26 13.29 12.88
CA ASP A 82 -7.03 12.87 14.04
C ASP A 82 -7.57 11.44 13.79
N PRO A 83 -7.11 10.41 14.55
CA PRO A 83 -7.54 9.03 14.36
C PRO A 83 -9.06 8.84 14.51
N ASP A 84 -9.74 9.74 15.22
CA ASP A 84 -11.17 9.68 15.50
C ASP A 84 -12.01 10.45 14.47
N SER A 85 -11.40 11.18 13.52
CA SER A 85 -12.13 11.98 12.53
C SER A 85 -12.98 11.13 11.59
N GLY A 86 -12.45 9.97 11.18
CA GLY A 86 -13.10 9.06 10.23
C GLY A 86 -13.29 9.62 8.83
N VAL A 87 -12.59 10.71 8.46
CA VAL A 87 -12.74 11.39 7.16
C VAL A 87 -11.42 11.85 6.56
N ILE A 88 -11.33 11.79 5.24
CA ILE A 88 -10.25 12.36 4.43
C ILE A 88 -10.89 13.29 3.41
N LEU A 89 -10.35 14.50 3.28
CA LEU A 89 -10.66 15.44 2.21
C LEU A 89 -9.37 16.11 1.78
N GLY A 90 -9.19 16.27 0.47
CA GLY A 90 -8.07 17.04 -0.03
C GLY A 90 -8.20 17.42 -1.49
N LEU A 91 -7.35 18.37 -1.90
CA LEU A 91 -6.93 18.50 -3.28
C LEU A 91 -5.59 17.78 -3.38
N PHE A 92 -5.53 16.77 -4.24
CA PHE A 92 -4.40 15.87 -4.37
C PHE A 92 -3.65 16.09 -5.68
N ASP A 93 -2.33 16.04 -5.60
CA ASP A 93 -1.43 16.07 -6.76
C ASP A 93 -0.34 15.01 -6.61
N ALA A 94 -0.77 13.76 -6.64
CA ALA A 94 0.11 12.60 -6.67
C ALA A 94 0.24 12.07 -8.11
N SER A 95 1.46 12.01 -8.63
CA SER A 95 1.74 11.54 -10.00
C SER A 95 1.43 10.06 -10.20
N TYR A 96 1.58 9.24 -9.14
CA TYR A 96 1.26 7.82 -9.13
C TYR A 96 -0.23 7.51 -8.89
N PHE A 97 -1.03 8.50 -8.48
CA PHE A 97 -2.48 8.39 -8.35
C PHE A 97 -3.20 9.41 -9.25
N PRO A 98 -3.18 9.22 -10.59
CA PRO A 98 -3.73 10.19 -11.54
C PRO A 98 -5.23 10.39 -11.40
N SER A 99 -5.95 9.46 -10.77
CA SER A 99 -7.36 9.59 -10.47
C SER A 99 -7.64 10.52 -9.29
N LEU A 100 -6.72 10.73 -8.35
CA LEU A 100 -6.99 11.62 -7.22
C LEU A 100 -6.98 13.09 -7.69
N SER A 101 -7.90 13.91 -7.19
CA SER A 101 -7.94 15.34 -7.44
C SER A 101 -8.59 16.02 -6.24
N LEU A 102 -9.76 16.65 -6.39
CA LEU A 102 -10.62 16.93 -5.24
C LEU A 102 -11.37 15.65 -4.88
N ASP A 103 -11.07 15.08 -3.72
CA ASP A 103 -11.67 13.81 -3.31
C ASP A 103 -11.97 13.78 -1.80
N PHE A 104 -13.02 13.05 -1.46
CA PHE A 104 -13.47 12.81 -0.09
C PHE A 104 -13.66 11.31 0.14
N MET A 105 -13.32 10.87 1.34
CA MET A 105 -13.62 9.53 1.81
C MET A 105 -13.98 9.56 3.29
N SER A 106 -15.02 8.82 3.67
CA SER A 106 -15.25 8.44 5.06
C SER A 106 -14.82 7.00 5.31
N TYR A 107 -14.37 6.69 6.53
CA TYR A 107 -13.79 5.41 6.86
C TYR A 107 -14.11 4.95 8.29
N ARG A 108 -13.69 3.72 8.60
CA ARG A 108 -13.49 3.23 9.98
C ARG A 108 -12.03 2.81 10.15
N THR A 109 -11.45 3.11 11.30
CA THR A 109 -10.15 2.59 11.70
C THR A 109 -10.26 1.10 12.01
N LEU A 110 -9.19 0.36 11.74
CA LEU A 110 -9.06 -1.03 12.21
C LEU A 110 -8.35 -1.04 13.56
N PRO A 111 -8.76 -1.91 14.50
CA PRO A 111 -8.04 -2.06 15.76
C PRO A 111 -6.61 -2.54 15.49
N THR A 112 -5.71 -2.23 16.42
CA THR A 112 -4.31 -2.65 16.33
C THR A 112 -3.97 -3.45 17.56
N ASP A 113 -3.40 -4.63 17.36
CA ASP A 113 -2.89 -5.47 18.43
C ASP A 113 -1.87 -4.67 19.27
N PRO A 114 -1.95 -4.70 20.62
CA PRO A 114 -1.04 -3.95 21.47
C PRO A 114 0.43 -4.36 21.30
N GLY A 115 0.71 -5.65 21.11
CA GLY A 115 2.06 -6.16 20.88
C GLY A 115 2.62 -5.66 19.56
N LEU A 116 1.79 -5.62 18.52
CA LEU A 116 2.13 -5.03 17.23
C LEU A 116 2.42 -3.52 17.35
N ALA A 117 1.56 -2.77 18.04
CA ALA A 117 1.73 -1.33 18.23
C ALA A 117 3.01 -0.97 19.02
N GLU A 118 3.34 -1.75 20.05
CA GLU A 118 4.54 -1.56 20.85
C GLU A 118 5.81 -2.02 20.11
N GLY A 119 5.76 -3.18 19.45
CA GLY A 119 6.92 -3.80 18.83
C GLY A 119 7.30 -3.23 17.47
N TYR A 120 6.32 -2.69 16.73
CA TYR A 120 6.45 -2.26 15.34
C TYR A 120 5.78 -0.89 15.13
N PRO A 121 6.25 0.17 15.83
CA PRO A 121 5.67 1.50 15.73
C PRO A 121 5.76 2.03 14.29
N SER A 122 4.64 2.49 13.77
CA SER A 122 4.54 2.99 12.39
C SER A 122 3.50 4.11 12.30
N PRO A 123 3.72 5.15 11.46
CA PRO A 123 2.71 6.19 11.19
C PRO A 123 1.53 5.67 10.36
N THR A 124 1.47 4.38 10.06
CA THR A 124 0.38 3.78 9.28
C THR A 124 -0.96 3.84 10.02
N MET A 125 -2.00 4.23 9.27
CA MET A 125 -3.41 4.17 9.65
C MET A 125 -4.16 3.22 8.70
N PRO A 126 -4.28 1.92 9.04
CA PRO A 126 -5.10 0.98 8.29
C PRO A 126 -6.59 1.30 8.49
N VAL A 127 -7.31 1.49 7.39
CA VAL A 127 -8.73 1.84 7.42
C VAL A 127 -9.55 1.00 6.44
N VAL A 128 -10.83 0.88 6.71
CA VAL A 128 -11.83 0.33 5.76
C VAL A 128 -12.71 1.47 5.29
N SER A 129 -12.78 1.67 3.97
CA SER A 129 -13.63 2.70 3.36
C SER A 129 -15.12 2.47 3.68
N LYS A 130 -15.85 3.54 3.98
CA LYS A 130 -17.32 3.54 4.12
C LYS A 130 -17.98 4.17 2.88
N SER A 131 -17.65 5.43 2.61
CA SER A 131 -18.10 6.18 1.43
C SER A 131 -16.90 6.84 0.77
N ARG A 132 -16.89 6.95 -0.57
CA ARG A 132 -15.73 7.44 -1.31
C ARG A 132 -16.14 8.13 -2.61
N SER A 133 -15.49 9.24 -2.93
CA SER A 133 -15.58 9.90 -4.24
C SER A 133 -14.87 9.09 -5.33
N GLU A 134 -15.12 9.44 -6.60
CA GLU A 134 -14.64 8.69 -7.76
C GLU A 134 -13.12 8.47 -7.76
N GLY A 135 -12.32 9.45 -7.31
CA GLY A 135 -10.86 9.33 -7.30
C GLY A 135 -10.34 8.19 -6.42
N PHE A 136 -11.00 7.95 -5.28
CA PHE A 136 -10.67 6.87 -4.34
C PHE A 136 -11.17 5.48 -4.80
N ILE A 137 -12.08 5.41 -5.78
CA ILE A 137 -12.53 4.12 -6.36
C ILE A 137 -11.41 3.47 -7.16
N ALA A 138 -10.61 4.26 -7.88
CA ALA A 138 -9.61 3.76 -8.81
C ALA A 138 -8.71 2.68 -8.20
N ARG A 139 -8.59 1.53 -8.88
CA ARG A 139 -7.86 0.34 -8.38
C ARG A 139 -6.45 0.66 -7.84
N PRO A 140 -5.61 1.51 -8.46
CA PRO A 140 -4.25 1.78 -7.97
C PRO A 140 -4.17 2.51 -6.63
N VAL A 141 -5.21 3.25 -6.24
CA VAL A 141 -5.22 4.06 -5.02
C VAL A 141 -5.45 3.15 -3.81
N VAL A 142 -4.38 2.60 -3.23
CA VAL A 142 -4.45 1.69 -2.06
C VAL A 142 -3.86 2.29 -0.79
N ALA A 143 -3.14 3.39 -0.94
CA ALA A 143 -2.64 4.19 0.16
C ALA A 143 -2.78 5.67 -0.17
N LEU A 144 -2.74 6.52 0.85
CA LEU A 144 -2.64 7.96 0.73
C LEU A 144 -1.53 8.44 1.66
N PHE A 145 -0.50 9.03 1.06
CA PHE A 145 0.60 9.63 1.80
C PHE A 145 0.34 11.12 2.04
N PRO A 146 0.83 11.70 3.15
CA PRO A 146 0.56 13.09 3.50
C PRO A 146 0.93 14.10 2.41
N GLU A 147 2.06 13.87 1.75
CA GLU A 147 2.59 14.67 0.64
C GLU A 147 1.78 14.54 -0.66
N ASN A 148 0.76 13.69 -0.70
CA ASN A 148 -0.15 13.63 -1.85
C ASN A 148 -1.08 14.83 -1.92
N HIS A 149 -1.27 15.57 -0.82
CA HIS A 149 -1.94 16.87 -0.84
C HIS A 149 -1.15 17.88 -1.68
N ILE A 150 -1.82 18.90 -2.20
CA ILE A 150 -1.20 19.93 -3.07
C ILE A 150 -0.02 20.69 -2.44
N ASP A 151 0.11 20.70 -1.12
CA ASP A 151 1.27 21.29 -0.43
C ASP A 151 2.55 20.44 -0.61
N GLY A 152 2.43 19.14 -0.89
CA GLY A 152 3.57 18.26 -1.15
C GLY A 152 4.43 17.97 0.08
N THR A 153 3.90 18.16 1.30
CA THR A 153 4.68 18.07 2.53
C THR A 153 4.20 16.94 3.44
N GLN A 154 5.15 16.35 4.17
CA GLN A 154 4.90 15.39 5.24
C GLN A 154 5.62 15.84 6.51
N GLU A 155 4.88 15.97 7.60
CA GLU A 155 5.38 16.20 8.96
C GLU A 155 5.56 14.85 9.70
N SER A 156 6.30 14.86 10.81
CA SER A 156 6.70 13.62 11.50
C SER A 156 5.54 12.83 12.12
N ASP A 157 4.45 13.51 12.44
CA ASP A 157 3.23 12.98 13.04
C ASP A 157 2.11 12.74 12.02
N ASP A 158 2.34 13.03 10.74
CA ASP A 158 1.36 12.76 9.70
C ASP A 158 1.15 11.26 9.51
N LEU A 159 -0.12 10.86 9.37
CA LEU A 159 -0.54 9.47 9.17
C LEU A 159 -0.47 9.05 7.70
N ILE A 160 -0.03 7.81 7.46
CA ILE A 160 -0.08 7.18 6.13
C ILE A 160 -1.29 6.25 6.10
N PHE A 161 -2.28 6.57 5.28
CA PHE A 161 -3.52 5.78 5.21
C PHE A 161 -3.36 4.61 4.26
N TYR A 162 -3.77 3.42 4.68
CA TYR A 162 -3.91 2.25 3.81
C TYR A 162 -5.36 1.80 3.77
N PHE A 163 -5.90 1.63 2.56
CA PHE A 163 -7.29 1.27 2.31
C PHE A 163 -7.45 -0.24 2.25
N ILE A 164 -7.60 -0.85 3.43
CA ILE A 164 -7.52 -2.29 3.64
C ILE A 164 -8.60 -3.06 2.90
N ASP A 165 -9.81 -2.51 2.76
CA ASP A 165 -10.86 -3.12 1.95
C ASP A 165 -10.40 -3.36 0.51
N LYS A 166 -9.57 -2.47 -0.06
CA LYS A 166 -9.06 -2.63 -1.42
C LYS A 166 -8.00 -3.72 -1.53
N LEU A 167 -7.22 -3.96 -0.47
CA LEU A 167 -6.26 -5.06 -0.41
C LEU A 167 -7.03 -6.40 -0.31
N VAL A 168 -8.04 -6.45 0.56
CA VAL A 168 -8.89 -7.63 0.74
C VAL A 168 -9.74 -7.92 -0.50
N ASP A 169 -10.26 -6.91 -1.19
CA ASP A 169 -10.98 -7.09 -2.46
C ASP A 169 -10.10 -7.74 -3.54
N ARG A 170 -8.82 -7.31 -3.65
CA ARG A 170 -7.85 -7.93 -4.56
C ARG A 170 -7.56 -9.37 -4.15
N HIS A 171 -7.40 -9.62 -2.86
CA HIS A 171 -7.19 -10.96 -2.34
C HIS A 171 -8.36 -11.89 -2.72
N LEU A 172 -9.59 -11.47 -2.44
CA LEU A 172 -10.80 -12.25 -2.71
C LEU A 172 -11.04 -12.45 -4.21
N GLY A 173 -10.77 -11.42 -5.03
CA GLY A 173 -11.01 -11.46 -6.47
C GLY A 173 -9.92 -12.14 -7.30
N THR A 174 -8.69 -12.23 -6.79
CA THR A 174 -7.54 -12.75 -7.55
C THR A 174 -6.73 -13.77 -6.75
N THR A 175 -6.18 -13.39 -5.59
CA THR A 175 -5.29 -14.27 -4.82
C THR A 175 -5.96 -15.58 -4.41
N LYS A 176 -7.22 -15.52 -4.00
CA LYS A 176 -8.01 -16.70 -3.64
C LYS A 176 -8.11 -17.70 -4.79
N LEU A 177 -8.33 -17.24 -6.03
CA LEU A 177 -8.38 -18.12 -7.21
C LEU A 177 -7.02 -18.81 -7.45
N LEU A 178 -5.92 -18.09 -7.23
CA LEU A 178 -4.57 -18.65 -7.35
C LEU A 178 -4.30 -19.67 -6.25
N ILE A 179 -4.69 -19.40 -5.01
CA ILE A 179 -4.55 -20.34 -3.89
C ILE A 179 -5.26 -21.66 -4.21
N GLU A 180 -6.50 -21.59 -4.71
CA GLU A 180 -7.23 -22.82 -5.08
C GLU A 180 -6.59 -23.57 -6.25
N GLU A 181 -6.06 -22.85 -7.23
CA GLU A 181 -5.60 -23.49 -8.45
C GLU A 181 -4.16 -23.99 -8.41
N ILE A 182 -3.26 -23.26 -7.75
CA ILE A 182 -1.82 -23.51 -7.86
C ILE A 182 -1.11 -23.80 -6.55
N MET A 183 -1.78 -23.77 -5.40
CA MET A 183 -1.19 -24.23 -4.14
C MET A 183 -1.63 -25.67 -3.82
N ASP A 184 -0.83 -26.34 -3.01
CA ASP A 184 -1.23 -27.54 -2.27
C ASP A 184 -2.55 -27.28 -1.50
N PRO A 185 -3.55 -28.18 -1.56
CA PRO A 185 -4.82 -28.00 -0.85
C PRO A 185 -4.68 -27.83 0.67
N ASP A 186 -3.65 -28.44 1.26
CA ASP A 186 -3.38 -28.36 2.71
C ASP A 186 -2.49 -27.16 3.08
N ALA A 187 -1.96 -26.43 2.09
CA ALA A 187 -1.19 -25.23 2.35
C ALA A 187 -2.09 -24.04 2.71
N VAL A 188 -1.53 -23.14 3.53
CA VAL A 188 -2.13 -21.87 3.97
C VAL A 188 -3.58 -22.02 4.51
N PRO A 189 -3.81 -22.94 5.47
CA PRO A 189 -5.16 -23.23 5.95
C PRO A 189 -5.85 -22.04 6.63
N LEU A 190 -5.09 -21.12 7.25
CA LEU A 190 -5.67 -19.98 7.96
C LEU A 190 -6.27 -18.99 6.96
N VAL A 191 -5.53 -18.61 5.92
CA VAL A 191 -6.03 -17.65 4.92
C VAL A 191 -7.18 -18.21 4.09
N ARG A 192 -7.20 -19.54 3.85
CA ARG A 192 -8.31 -20.22 3.17
C ARG A 192 -9.62 -20.17 3.98
N ALA A 193 -9.50 -20.31 5.30
CA ALA A 193 -10.64 -20.34 6.22
C ALA A 193 -11.08 -18.94 6.70
N ALA A 194 -10.22 -17.93 6.58
CA ALA A 194 -10.44 -16.60 7.10
C ALA A 194 -11.70 -15.93 6.52
N SER A 195 -12.47 -15.32 7.43
CA SER A 195 -13.52 -14.38 7.11
C SER A 195 -12.96 -13.05 6.59
N VAL A 196 -13.83 -12.21 6.01
CA VAL A 196 -13.44 -10.88 5.53
C VAL A 196 -12.87 -10.01 6.65
N ASP A 197 -13.40 -10.11 7.87
CA ASP A 197 -12.89 -9.35 9.01
C ASP A 197 -11.51 -9.82 9.46
N GLU A 198 -11.28 -11.14 9.48
CA GLU A 198 -9.95 -11.71 9.75
C GLU A 198 -8.93 -11.32 8.67
N LEU A 199 -9.32 -11.31 7.40
CA LEU A 199 -8.48 -10.83 6.30
C LEU A 199 -8.18 -9.32 6.41
N ASN A 200 -9.14 -8.50 6.85
CA ASN A 200 -8.89 -7.09 7.13
C ASN A 200 -7.85 -6.92 8.25
N VAL A 201 -7.94 -7.72 9.32
CA VAL A 201 -6.93 -7.71 10.39
C VAL A 201 -5.57 -8.13 9.83
N ALA A 202 -5.47 -9.23 9.10
CA ALA A 202 -4.23 -9.73 8.51
C ALA A 202 -3.56 -8.71 7.56
N ALA A 203 -4.35 -8.07 6.69
CA ALA A 203 -3.86 -7.02 5.81
C ALA A 203 -3.44 -5.76 6.58
N SER A 204 -4.09 -5.42 7.70
CA SER A 204 -3.66 -4.30 8.55
C SER A 204 -2.33 -4.57 9.25
N TRP A 205 -2.09 -5.81 9.66
CA TRP A 205 -0.80 -6.25 10.20
C TRP A 205 0.30 -6.12 9.15
N TRP A 206 0.02 -6.59 7.93
CA TRP A 206 0.95 -6.48 6.81
C TRP A 206 1.42 -5.05 6.59
N VAL A 207 0.52 -4.10 6.36
CA VAL A 207 0.90 -2.71 6.02
C VAL A 207 1.66 -2.01 7.16
N ARG A 208 1.36 -2.35 8.42
CA ARG A 208 2.08 -1.82 9.59
C ARG A 208 3.51 -2.34 9.64
N MET A 209 3.67 -3.65 9.53
CA MET A 209 5.01 -4.26 9.52
C MET A 209 5.82 -3.83 8.30
N HIS A 210 5.19 -3.72 7.14
CA HIS A 210 5.81 -3.27 5.91
C HIS A 210 6.47 -1.89 6.10
N GLU A 211 5.68 -0.91 6.56
CA GLU A 211 6.16 0.45 6.81
C GLU A 211 7.21 0.53 7.92
N PHE A 212 7.07 -0.28 8.98
CA PHE A 212 8.10 -0.37 10.00
C PHE A 212 9.44 -0.86 9.41
N HIS A 213 9.40 -1.93 8.61
CA HIS A 213 10.61 -2.56 8.08
C HIS A 213 11.32 -1.73 7.02
N HIS A 214 10.63 -0.83 6.31
CA HIS A 214 11.28 0.16 5.44
C HIS A 214 12.33 1.02 6.15
N ARG A 215 12.20 1.18 7.48
CA ARG A 215 13.10 2.01 8.30
C ARG A 215 14.17 1.18 9.02
N GLN A 216 14.29 -0.11 8.68
CA GLN A 216 15.23 -1.05 9.30
C GLN A 216 16.29 -1.52 8.31
N GLY A 217 17.41 -2.01 8.83
CA GLY A 217 18.54 -2.55 8.05
C GLY A 217 19.61 -1.49 7.76
N ASP A 218 20.63 -1.88 6.99
CA ASP A 218 21.78 -1.03 6.67
C ASP A 218 21.47 0.03 5.60
N MET A 219 20.41 -0.17 4.82
CA MET A 219 19.96 0.77 3.78
C MET A 219 18.48 1.14 3.94
N PRO A 220 18.06 1.82 5.02
CA PRO A 220 16.66 2.17 5.25
C PRO A 220 16.11 3.06 4.12
N LEU A 221 14.87 2.80 3.69
CA LEU A 221 14.28 3.41 2.49
C LEU A 221 14.23 4.94 2.53
N PRO A 222 13.86 5.64 3.62
CA PRO A 222 13.84 7.11 3.62
C PRO A 222 15.19 7.75 3.28
N GLU A 223 16.29 7.14 3.71
CA GLU A 223 17.66 7.63 3.47
C GLU A 223 18.18 7.18 2.09
N PHE A 224 17.82 5.96 1.67
CA PHE A 224 18.33 5.32 0.46
C PHE A 224 17.31 5.25 -0.68
N LEU A 225 16.23 6.04 -0.64
CA LEU A 225 15.19 6.05 -1.68
C LEU A 225 15.78 6.33 -3.06
N PHE A 226 16.80 7.19 -3.16
CA PHE A 226 17.50 7.47 -4.42
C PHE A 226 18.25 6.25 -4.97
N ALA A 227 18.73 5.37 -4.08
CA ALA A 227 19.49 4.17 -4.43
C ALA A 227 18.57 2.98 -4.78
N LYS A 228 17.33 2.97 -4.30
CA LYS A 228 16.41 1.82 -4.45
C LYS A 228 15.33 2.02 -5.54
N ARG A 229 15.53 2.93 -6.50
CA ARG A 229 14.49 3.29 -7.52
C ARG A 229 14.37 2.35 -8.71
N SER A 230 15.43 1.62 -9.07
CA SER A 230 15.36 0.72 -10.22
C SER A 230 14.41 -0.44 -9.92
N LYS A 231 13.74 -0.98 -10.94
CA LYS A 231 12.68 -1.99 -10.76
C LYS A 231 13.08 -3.18 -9.87
N ALA A 232 14.27 -3.76 -10.05
CA ALA A 232 14.76 -4.82 -9.17
C ALA A 232 15.04 -4.36 -7.75
N LEU A 233 15.70 -3.21 -7.56
CA LEU A 233 16.05 -2.73 -6.22
C LEU A 233 14.82 -2.30 -5.41
N ALA A 234 13.84 -1.67 -6.07
CA ALA A 234 12.55 -1.38 -5.47
C ALA A 234 11.86 -2.69 -5.06
N GLY A 235 11.82 -3.68 -5.96
CA GLY A 235 11.25 -4.99 -5.67
C GLY A 235 11.93 -5.72 -4.51
N LEU A 236 13.26 -5.73 -4.44
CA LEU A 236 14.00 -6.36 -3.35
C LEU A 236 13.71 -5.69 -2.00
N GLU A 237 13.59 -4.37 -1.96
CA GLU A 237 13.23 -3.64 -0.73
C GLU A 237 11.83 -4.02 -0.24
N GLU A 238 10.85 -4.01 -1.14
CA GLU A 238 9.47 -4.41 -0.88
C GLU A 238 9.39 -5.84 -0.32
N LEU A 239 10.13 -6.76 -0.95
CA LEU A 239 10.19 -8.15 -0.51
C LEU A 239 10.95 -8.31 0.81
N ARG A 240 12.05 -7.58 1.03
CA ARG A 240 12.79 -7.58 2.30
C ARG A 240 11.89 -7.16 3.45
N CYS A 241 11.08 -6.11 3.27
CA CYS A 241 10.15 -5.62 4.28
C CYS A 241 9.10 -6.69 4.64
N ASP A 242 8.53 -7.32 3.62
CA ASP A 242 7.46 -8.30 3.82
C ASP A 242 7.94 -9.63 4.37
N VAL A 243 9.11 -10.11 3.92
CA VAL A 243 9.71 -11.31 4.50
C VAL A 243 10.15 -11.04 5.94
N SER A 244 10.66 -9.84 6.26
CA SER A 244 10.94 -9.45 7.64
C SER A 244 9.67 -9.45 8.51
N GLY A 245 8.56 -8.94 7.98
CA GLY A 245 7.24 -9.00 8.62
C GLY A 245 6.76 -10.44 8.87
N MET A 246 6.84 -11.33 7.88
CA MET A 246 6.52 -12.75 8.06
C MET A 246 7.39 -13.42 9.14
N MET A 247 8.68 -13.10 9.18
CA MET A 247 9.58 -13.63 10.21
C MET A 247 9.22 -13.11 11.60
N ALA A 248 8.92 -11.81 11.72
CA ALA A 248 8.44 -11.20 12.95
C ALA A 248 7.20 -11.89 13.50
N CYS A 249 6.17 -12.08 12.65
CA CYS A 249 4.94 -12.81 12.99
C CYS A 249 5.18 -14.20 13.61
N ARG A 250 6.30 -14.86 13.29
CA ARG A 250 6.61 -16.21 13.79
C ARG A 250 7.47 -16.25 15.03
N SER A 251 8.34 -15.26 15.22
CA SER A 251 9.37 -15.29 16.27
C SER A 251 9.09 -14.35 17.43
N ASP A 252 8.27 -13.32 17.24
CA ASP A 252 8.03 -12.33 18.28
C ASP A 252 6.89 -12.77 19.21
N ALA A 253 7.26 -13.17 20.44
CA ALA A 253 6.33 -13.62 21.45
C ALA A 253 5.40 -12.51 22.02
N ARG A 254 5.62 -11.24 21.65
CA ARG A 254 4.71 -10.13 21.99
C ARG A 254 3.43 -10.15 21.16
N LEU A 255 3.48 -10.75 19.97
CA LEU A 255 2.39 -10.76 19.01
C LEU A 255 1.36 -11.84 19.34
N ALA A 256 0.08 -11.53 19.12
CA ALA A 256 -0.99 -12.51 19.21
C ALA A 256 -0.79 -13.63 18.17
N ALA A 257 -0.52 -14.85 18.64
CA ALA A 257 -0.04 -15.95 17.80
C ALA A 257 -0.97 -16.29 16.61
N ASP A 258 -2.29 -16.30 16.83
CA ASP A 258 -3.26 -16.66 15.78
C ASP A 258 -3.35 -15.57 14.69
N GLU A 259 -3.40 -14.29 15.10
CA GLU A 259 -3.42 -13.16 14.16
C GLU A 259 -2.09 -13.04 13.41
N ALA A 260 -0.96 -13.25 14.09
CA ALA A 260 0.36 -13.23 13.49
C ALA A 260 0.54 -14.35 12.47
N ALA A 261 0.07 -15.57 12.78
CA ALA A 261 0.10 -16.69 11.86
C ALA A 261 -0.73 -16.42 10.60
N LEU A 262 -1.95 -15.89 10.76
CA LEU A 262 -2.79 -15.50 9.63
C LEU A 262 -2.16 -14.37 8.80
N ALA A 263 -1.60 -13.35 9.44
CA ALA A 263 -0.89 -12.26 8.74
C ALA A 263 0.30 -12.79 7.94
N SER A 264 1.07 -13.74 8.49
CA SER A 264 2.17 -14.39 7.77
C SER A 264 1.69 -15.15 6.54
N GLU A 265 0.59 -15.91 6.63
CA GLU A 265 0.02 -16.60 5.47
C GLU A 265 -0.53 -15.61 4.43
N PHE A 266 -1.18 -14.53 4.88
CA PHE A 266 -1.68 -13.49 4.00
C PHE A 266 -0.55 -12.82 3.20
N ILE A 267 0.51 -12.37 3.87
CA ILE A 267 1.69 -11.78 3.20
C ILE A 267 2.29 -12.77 2.20
N LEU A 268 2.43 -14.03 2.60
CA LEU A 268 2.99 -15.09 1.75
C LEU A 268 2.22 -15.23 0.45
N VAL A 269 0.90 -15.41 0.50
CA VAL A 269 0.11 -15.68 -0.72
C VAL A 269 0.04 -14.45 -1.62
N GLU A 270 0.02 -13.25 -1.05
CA GLU A 270 0.07 -12.01 -1.81
C GLU A 270 1.40 -11.87 -2.54
N ARG A 271 2.53 -12.12 -1.86
CA ARG A 271 3.89 -12.04 -2.44
C ARG A 271 4.22 -13.19 -3.36
N LEU A 272 3.83 -14.42 -3.08
CA LEU A 272 4.22 -15.58 -3.88
C LEU A 272 3.34 -15.74 -5.13
N LEU A 273 2.05 -15.35 -5.06
CA LEU A 273 1.07 -15.71 -6.09
C LEU A 273 0.53 -14.52 -6.87
N ARG A 274 0.08 -13.44 -6.20
CA ARG A 274 -0.70 -12.38 -6.87
C ARG A 274 0.14 -11.53 -7.81
N TYR A 275 1.25 -10.96 -7.32
CA TYR A 275 2.03 -10.00 -8.10
C TYR A 275 2.64 -10.58 -9.40
N PRO A 276 3.11 -11.85 -9.47
CA PRO A 276 3.60 -12.41 -10.73
C PRO A 276 2.56 -12.55 -11.84
N VAL A 277 1.27 -12.63 -11.50
CA VAL A 277 0.17 -12.79 -12.48
C VAL A 277 -0.57 -11.48 -12.76
N GLU A 278 -0.67 -10.59 -11.76
CA GLU A 278 -1.27 -9.28 -11.93
C GLU A 278 -0.39 -8.37 -12.81
N GLY A 279 -1.04 -7.56 -13.64
CA GLY A 279 -0.39 -6.45 -14.31
C GLY A 279 -0.24 -6.58 -15.83
N ALA A 280 0.53 -5.62 -16.36
CA ALA A 280 0.72 -5.34 -17.78
C ALA A 280 1.52 -6.43 -18.50
N THR A 281 1.80 -6.23 -19.80
CA THR A 281 2.62 -7.15 -20.61
C THR A 281 4.05 -7.34 -20.08
N ARG A 282 4.50 -6.48 -19.16
CA ARG A 282 5.80 -6.55 -18.50
C ARG A 282 5.62 -6.45 -16.98
N PRO A 283 6.41 -7.20 -16.18
CA PRO A 283 6.32 -7.20 -14.73
C PRO A 283 6.69 -5.82 -14.17
N ASN A 284 5.94 -5.36 -13.17
CA ASN A 284 6.34 -4.20 -12.34
C ASN A 284 7.37 -4.63 -11.27
N TYR A 285 7.77 -3.72 -10.38
CA TYR A 285 8.78 -4.04 -9.36
C TYR A 285 8.31 -5.12 -8.38
N ASP A 286 7.04 -5.13 -7.99
CA ASP A 286 6.48 -6.19 -7.16
C ASP A 286 6.52 -7.55 -7.85
N ALA A 287 6.12 -7.61 -9.12
CA ALA A 287 6.15 -8.85 -9.91
C ALA A 287 7.59 -9.38 -10.07
N VAL A 288 8.57 -8.49 -10.29
CA VAL A 288 9.99 -8.86 -10.30
C VAL A 288 10.40 -9.46 -8.97
N ALA A 289 10.06 -8.81 -7.85
CA ALA A 289 10.38 -9.30 -6.51
C ALA A 289 9.76 -10.67 -6.24
N SER A 290 8.49 -10.84 -6.56
CA SER A 290 7.78 -12.10 -6.36
C SER A 290 8.34 -13.24 -7.21
N GLN A 291 8.82 -12.96 -8.42
CA GLN A 291 9.54 -13.95 -9.22
C GLN A 291 10.93 -14.28 -8.63
N VAL A 292 11.64 -13.30 -8.06
CA VAL A 292 12.87 -13.57 -7.29
C VAL A 292 12.56 -14.52 -6.13
N LEU A 293 11.54 -14.21 -5.33
CA LEU A 293 11.11 -15.03 -4.20
C LEU A 293 10.78 -16.46 -4.66
N PHE A 294 9.99 -16.60 -5.72
CA PHE A 294 9.58 -17.90 -6.24
C PHE A 294 10.77 -18.75 -6.68
N THR A 295 11.68 -18.19 -7.50
CA THR A 295 12.86 -18.93 -7.97
C THR A 295 13.81 -19.24 -6.82
N PHE A 296 14.05 -18.29 -5.90
CA PHE A 296 14.88 -18.52 -4.72
C PHE A 296 14.33 -19.68 -3.87
N LEU A 297 13.04 -19.65 -3.54
CA LEU A 297 12.41 -20.72 -2.79
C LEU A 297 12.48 -22.06 -3.51
N LEU A 298 12.36 -22.07 -4.84
CA LEU A 298 12.41 -23.30 -5.63
C LEU A 298 13.83 -23.90 -5.66
N GLU A 299 14.85 -23.07 -5.87
CA GLU A 299 16.25 -23.50 -5.97
C GLU A 299 16.83 -23.91 -4.60
N ASP A 300 16.46 -23.19 -3.53
CA ASP A 300 16.96 -23.42 -2.18
C ASP A 300 16.10 -24.41 -1.36
N GLY A 301 15.09 -25.02 -1.99
CA GLY A 301 14.28 -26.09 -1.40
C GLY A 301 13.24 -25.61 -0.37
N GLY A 302 12.79 -24.36 -0.47
CA GLY A 302 11.65 -23.83 0.28
C GLY A 302 10.29 -24.20 -0.31
N ILE A 303 10.22 -24.37 -1.63
CA ILE A 303 9.03 -24.89 -2.31
C ILE A 303 9.39 -26.02 -3.28
N GLU A 304 8.39 -26.85 -3.59
CA GLU A 304 8.44 -27.83 -4.66
C GLU A 304 7.24 -27.64 -5.59
N ILE A 305 7.43 -27.97 -6.88
CA ILE A 305 6.33 -28.01 -7.84
C ILE A 305 6.00 -29.48 -8.14
N ARG A 306 4.76 -29.88 -7.88
CA ARG A 306 4.26 -31.24 -8.21
C ARG A 306 2.93 -31.08 -8.95
N ASP A 307 2.83 -31.70 -10.13
CA ASP A 307 1.64 -31.61 -11.00
C ASP A 307 1.15 -30.17 -11.23
N GLY A 308 2.08 -29.22 -11.34
CA GLY A 308 1.79 -27.80 -11.56
C GLY A 308 1.39 -27.00 -10.30
N ARG A 309 1.29 -27.65 -9.13
CA ARG A 309 0.99 -27.03 -7.84
C ARG A 309 2.24 -26.81 -7.00
N ILE A 310 2.21 -25.75 -6.19
CA ILE A 310 3.25 -25.30 -5.25
C ILE A 310 3.01 -25.97 -3.90
N TYR A 311 4.02 -26.68 -3.42
CA TYR A 311 4.08 -27.29 -2.10
C TYR A 311 5.11 -26.54 -1.26
N LEU A 312 4.72 -26.10 -0.06
CA LEU A 312 5.66 -25.52 0.91
C LEU A 312 6.43 -26.66 1.60
N THR A 313 7.75 -26.59 1.63
CA THR A 313 8.56 -27.62 2.32
C THR A 313 8.61 -27.37 3.83
N GLN A 314 9.13 -28.33 4.57
CA GLN A 314 9.33 -28.17 6.03
C GLN A 314 10.35 -27.07 6.37
N ASP A 315 11.30 -26.78 5.49
CA ASP A 315 12.32 -25.74 5.67
C ASP A 315 11.92 -24.39 5.07
N PHE A 316 10.67 -24.22 4.61
CA PHE A 316 10.21 -23.01 3.92
C PHE A 316 10.63 -21.70 4.63
N TYR A 317 10.39 -21.59 5.93
CA TYR A 317 10.77 -20.40 6.71
C TYR A 317 12.27 -20.29 6.97
N GLY A 318 13.00 -21.41 6.99
CA GLY A 318 14.46 -21.41 7.05
C GLY A 318 15.05 -20.84 5.75
N VAL A 319 14.45 -21.15 4.61
CA VAL A 319 14.83 -20.60 3.29
C VAL A 319 14.52 -19.10 3.20
N LEU A 320 13.36 -18.65 3.69
CA LEU A 320 13.05 -17.22 3.79
C LEU A 320 14.07 -16.45 4.66
N ARG A 321 14.54 -17.07 5.75
CA ARG A 321 15.61 -16.47 6.57
C ARG A 321 16.91 -16.35 5.78
N ARG A 322 17.31 -17.39 5.04
CA ARG A 322 18.51 -17.35 4.17
C ARG A 322 18.41 -16.23 3.12
N TYR A 323 17.23 -16.05 2.51
CA TYR A 323 16.98 -14.93 1.59
C TYR A 323 17.25 -13.58 2.27
N LEU A 324 16.71 -13.35 3.47
CA LEU A 324 16.95 -12.11 4.21
C LEU A 324 18.43 -11.92 4.55
N ASP A 325 19.10 -12.99 4.99
CA ASP A 325 20.50 -12.94 5.37
C ASP A 325 21.39 -12.60 4.15
N GLU A 326 21.10 -13.13 2.96
CA GLU A 326 21.81 -12.78 1.72
C GLU A 326 21.60 -11.31 1.33
N VAL A 327 20.36 -10.82 1.36
CA VAL A 327 20.06 -9.42 1.05
C VAL A 327 20.74 -8.48 2.05
N ALA A 328 20.64 -8.79 3.35
CA ALA A 328 21.26 -7.99 4.41
C ALA A 328 22.80 -8.01 4.30
N ALA A 329 23.41 -9.15 3.97
CA ALA A 329 24.84 -9.24 3.74
C ALA A 329 25.29 -8.31 2.59
N ILE A 330 24.52 -8.25 1.50
CA ILE A 330 24.81 -7.32 0.41
C ILE A 330 24.61 -5.87 0.85
N GLU A 331 23.50 -5.54 1.52
CA GLU A 331 23.22 -4.17 2.00
C GLU A 331 24.31 -3.67 2.95
N SER A 332 24.84 -4.55 3.82
CA SER A 332 25.91 -4.21 4.77
C SER A 332 27.21 -3.72 4.13
N LEU A 333 27.43 -4.04 2.85
CA LEU A 333 28.58 -3.54 2.10
C LEU A 333 28.58 -2.01 1.98
N ILE A 334 27.44 -1.34 2.22
CA ILE A 334 27.34 0.13 2.19
C ILE A 334 28.26 0.82 3.18
N HIS A 335 28.69 0.13 4.25
CA HIS A 335 29.60 0.67 5.25
C HIS A 335 31.05 0.80 4.74
N ASP A 336 31.44 -0.02 3.76
CA ASP A 336 32.81 -0.11 3.23
C ASP A 336 32.92 0.22 1.74
N HIS A 337 31.78 0.26 1.03
CA HIS A 337 31.72 0.42 -0.43
C HIS A 337 30.80 1.56 -0.85
N PRO A 338 31.07 2.20 -2.00
CA PRO A 338 30.17 3.21 -2.54
C PRO A 338 28.81 2.60 -2.90
N VAL A 339 27.75 3.40 -2.81
CA VAL A 339 26.36 2.97 -3.04
C VAL A 339 26.17 2.30 -4.40
N GLU A 340 26.88 2.75 -5.44
CA GLU A 340 26.81 2.17 -6.79
C GLU A 340 27.29 0.72 -6.85
N ALA A 341 28.29 0.36 -6.02
CA ALA A 341 28.78 -1.01 -5.93
C ALA A 341 27.74 -1.91 -5.25
N VAL A 342 27.15 -1.46 -4.14
CA VAL A 342 26.08 -2.20 -3.43
C VAL A 342 24.86 -2.38 -4.34
N GLN A 343 24.47 -1.34 -5.07
CA GLN A 343 23.39 -1.44 -6.06
C GLN A 343 23.69 -2.45 -7.17
N ALA A 344 24.96 -2.58 -7.58
CA ALA A 344 25.36 -3.55 -8.60
C ALA A 344 25.24 -4.98 -8.07
N GLU A 345 25.68 -5.24 -6.85
CA GLU A 345 25.54 -6.53 -6.18
C GLU A 345 24.06 -6.92 -5.97
N LEU A 346 23.22 -5.99 -5.50
CA LEU A 346 21.77 -6.24 -5.34
C LEU A 346 21.07 -6.51 -6.69
N ARG A 347 21.45 -5.80 -7.75
CA ARG A 347 20.93 -6.09 -9.10
C ARG A 347 21.40 -7.46 -9.57
N GLY A 348 22.68 -7.78 -9.38
CA GLY A 348 23.25 -9.09 -9.68
C GLY A 348 22.50 -10.19 -8.96
N PHE A 349 22.23 -10.02 -7.65
CA PHE A 349 21.41 -10.92 -6.85
C PHE A 349 20.03 -11.14 -7.49
N ALA A 350 19.29 -10.08 -7.82
CA ALA A 350 17.98 -10.22 -8.46
C ALA A 350 18.08 -10.94 -9.81
N HIS A 351 19.06 -10.58 -10.64
CA HIS A 351 19.28 -11.16 -11.97
C HIS A 351 19.63 -12.66 -11.95
N ARG A 352 20.10 -13.21 -10.81
CA ARG A 352 20.26 -14.66 -10.66
C ARG A 352 18.92 -15.41 -10.70
N TYR A 353 17.86 -14.78 -10.21
CA TYR A 353 16.57 -15.44 -9.94
C TYR A 353 15.44 -15.02 -10.89
N VAL A 354 15.64 -14.02 -11.73
CA VAL A 354 14.65 -13.57 -12.72
C VAL A 354 15.24 -13.31 -14.10
N ASP A 355 14.43 -13.57 -15.14
CA ASP A 355 14.82 -13.32 -16.54
C ASP A 355 14.84 -11.82 -16.84
N TYR A 356 16.05 -11.28 -17.01
CA TYR A 356 16.31 -9.93 -17.48
C TYR A 356 16.68 -9.92 -18.97
N ASP A 357 15.87 -9.22 -19.76
CA ASP A 357 16.07 -8.99 -21.17
C ASP A 357 16.98 -7.78 -21.39
N GLU A 358 18.26 -8.04 -21.66
CA GLU A 358 19.25 -7.00 -21.96
C GLU A 358 18.86 -6.09 -23.15
N ALA A 359 18.20 -6.64 -24.16
CA ALA A 359 17.81 -5.87 -25.35
C ALA A 359 16.63 -4.95 -25.04
N ALA A 360 15.65 -5.43 -24.28
CA ALA A 360 14.50 -4.64 -23.85
C ALA A 360 14.80 -3.75 -22.62
N ARG A 361 15.92 -4.00 -21.94
CA ARG A 361 16.32 -3.42 -20.65
C ARG A 361 15.21 -3.55 -19.60
N ASP A 362 14.59 -4.73 -19.56
CA ASP A 362 13.41 -5.01 -18.75
C ASP A 362 13.32 -6.50 -18.39
N TYR A 363 12.37 -6.88 -17.56
CA TYR A 363 12.18 -8.25 -17.09
C TYR A 363 11.04 -8.94 -17.85
N ARG A 364 11.08 -10.28 -17.91
CA ARG A 364 10.00 -11.08 -18.49
C ARG A 364 9.20 -11.80 -17.40
N HIS A 365 7.92 -12.04 -17.69
CA HIS A 365 7.12 -12.92 -16.84
C HIS A 365 7.63 -14.36 -16.93
N MET A 366 7.70 -15.06 -15.80
CA MET A 366 8.08 -16.48 -15.81
C MET A 366 7.06 -17.31 -16.60
N PRO A 367 7.48 -18.34 -17.36
CA PRO A 367 6.57 -19.22 -18.09
C PRO A 367 5.52 -19.88 -17.19
N TYR A 368 5.90 -20.24 -15.96
CA TYR A 368 4.99 -20.81 -14.96
C TYR A 368 3.79 -19.89 -14.72
N PHE A 369 4.02 -18.64 -14.30
CA PHE A 369 2.94 -17.68 -14.03
C PHE A 369 2.20 -17.24 -15.29
N SER A 370 2.86 -17.21 -16.45
CA SER A 370 2.21 -16.94 -17.74
C SER A 370 1.17 -18.03 -18.08
N ALA A 371 1.51 -19.30 -17.86
CA ALA A 371 0.58 -20.42 -18.06
C ALA A 371 -0.56 -20.40 -17.05
N VAL A 372 -0.30 -20.03 -15.78
CA VAL A 372 -1.35 -19.87 -14.76
C VAL A 372 -2.34 -18.78 -15.18
N LYS A 373 -1.82 -17.63 -15.63
CA LYS A 373 -2.62 -16.50 -16.10
C LYS A 373 -3.54 -16.89 -17.26
N GLU A 374 -3.00 -17.62 -18.24
CA GLU A 374 -3.78 -18.13 -19.38
C GLU A 374 -4.88 -19.10 -18.94
N ARG A 375 -4.59 -20.03 -18.02
CA ARG A 375 -5.59 -20.98 -17.50
C ARG A 375 -6.74 -20.31 -16.75
N LEU A 376 -6.43 -19.28 -15.97
CA LEU A 376 -7.43 -18.56 -15.15
C LEU A 376 -8.16 -17.46 -15.92
N GLY A 377 -7.67 -17.06 -17.10
CA GLY A 377 -8.27 -15.98 -17.90
C GLY A 377 -8.20 -14.61 -17.23
N ILE A 378 -7.15 -14.36 -16.42
CA ILE A 378 -6.94 -13.13 -15.64
C ILE A 378 -5.92 -12.17 -16.26
#